data_AF-A0A2V5JW89-F1
#
_entry.id   AF-A0A2V5JW89-F1
#
_cell.length_a   1.000
_cell.length_b   1.000
_cell.length_c   1.000
_cell.angle_alpha   90.00
_cell.angle_beta   90.00
_cell.angle_gamma   90.00
#
_symmetry.space_group_name_H-M   'P 1'
#
loop_
_entity.id
_entity.type
_entity.pdbx_description
1 polymer ?
#
loop_
_entity_poly.entity_id
_entity_poly.type
_entity_poly.pdbx_seq_one_letter_code
_entity_poly.pdbx_strand_id
1 'polypeptide(L)'
;MKHVIRQFPNLAFTEEAWAASVGGRGLASEDRLGMFRALIALDRFGLDESFVSGLSETPDGGIELAFRGKSRKTWAFRAVADAGAPSKFVIVRFYEKPDGDA
;
A
#
# COMPACT_ATOMS: atom_id res chain seq x y z
N MET A 1 -10.02 14.53 0.01
CA MET A 1 -11.04 13.56 0.47
C MET A 1 -10.33 12.27 0.90
N LYS A 2 -10.81 11.52 1.91
CA LYS A 2 -10.25 10.20 2.29
C LYS A 2 -11.25 9.10 1.93
N HIS A 3 -10.80 8.06 1.25
CA HIS A 3 -11.61 6.88 0.92
C HIS A 3 -11.32 5.76 1.92
N VAL A 4 -12.38 5.19 2.50
CA VAL A 4 -12.27 4.04 3.41
C VAL A 4 -12.99 2.86 2.77
N ILE A 5 -12.32 1.71 2.72
CA ILE A 5 -12.95 0.46 2.28
C ILE A 5 -13.39 -0.28 3.52
N ARG A 6 -14.66 -0.70 3.58
CA ARG A 6 -15.19 -1.50 4.70
C ARG A 6 -14.37 -2.78 4.97
N GLN A 7 -13.68 -3.30 3.96
CA GLN A 7 -12.84 -4.51 4.06
C GLN A 7 -11.49 -4.25 4.75
N PHE A 8 -11.06 -3.00 4.87
CA PHE A 8 -9.79 -2.58 5.49
C PHE A 8 -10.06 -1.48 6.53
N PRO A 9 -10.60 -1.81 7.71
CA PRO A 9 -11.00 -0.82 8.71
C PRO A 9 -9.83 0.02 9.28
N ASN A 10 -8.59 -0.46 9.14
CA ASN A 10 -7.40 0.23 9.60
C ASN A 10 -6.70 1.01 8.49
N LEU A 11 -7.22 0.96 7.25
CA LEU A 11 -6.66 1.67 6.11
C LEU A 11 -7.61 2.74 5.59
N ALA A 12 -7.04 3.90 5.30
CA ALA A 12 -7.66 4.94 4.49
C ALA A 12 -6.78 5.24 3.28
N PHE A 13 -7.37 5.79 2.22
CA PHE A 13 -6.67 6.16 0.99
C PHE A 13 -6.90 7.64 0.72
N THR A 14 -5.86 8.37 0.31
CA THR A 14 -6.06 9.66 -0.37
C THR A 14 -6.78 9.44 -1.69
N GLU A 15 -7.40 10.48 -2.22
CA GLU A 15 -8.07 10.43 -3.52
C GLU A 15 -7.12 10.01 -4.65
N GLU A 16 -5.89 10.54 -4.65
CA GLU A 16 -4.85 10.17 -5.62
C GLU A 16 -4.44 8.69 -5.49
N ALA A 17 -4.18 8.23 -4.26
CA ALA A 17 -3.83 6.83 -4.01
C ALA A 17 -4.97 5.89 -4.39
N TRP A 18 -6.22 6.28 -4.09
CA TRP A 18 -7.41 5.54 -4.48
C TRP A 18 -7.50 5.39 -5.99
N ALA A 19 -7.42 6.49 -6.73
CA ALA A 19 -7.53 6.52 -8.18
C ALA A 19 -6.37 5.77 -8.87
N ALA A 20 -5.18 5.75 -8.27
CA ALA A 20 -4.03 5.02 -8.78
C ALA A 20 -4.10 3.50 -8.49
N SER A 21 -4.78 3.08 -7.42
CA SER A 21 -4.83 1.70 -6.95
C SER A 21 -6.21 1.05 -7.12
N VAL A 22 -7.02 1.03 -6.06
CA VAL A 22 -8.27 0.28 -5.95
C VAL A 22 -9.38 0.86 -6.82
N GLY A 23 -9.47 2.19 -6.92
CA GLY A 23 -10.41 2.90 -7.79
C GLY A 23 -9.95 3.00 -9.25
N GLY A 24 -8.69 2.68 -9.52
CA GLY A 24 -8.05 2.82 -10.81
C GLY A 24 -8.18 1.63 -11.75
N ARG A 25 -7.98 1.89 -13.04
CA ARG A 25 -7.71 0.84 -14.05
C ARG A 25 -6.22 0.70 -14.39
N GLY A 26 -5.34 1.46 -13.72
CA GLY A 26 -3.90 1.48 -13.99
C GLY A 26 -3.17 0.19 -13.60
N LEU A 27 -3.71 -0.57 -12.63
CA LEU A 27 -3.14 -1.85 -12.23
C LEU A 27 -3.79 -3.02 -12.99
N ALA A 28 -2.97 -3.81 -13.69
CA ALA A 28 -3.37 -5.02 -14.38
C ALA A 28 -4.03 -6.03 -13.43
N SER A 29 -5.05 -6.75 -13.91
CA SER A 29 -5.83 -7.70 -13.10
C SER A 29 -4.97 -8.74 -12.39
N GLU A 30 -3.86 -9.16 -13.01
CA GLU A 30 -2.91 -10.13 -12.48
C GLU A 30 -2.09 -9.62 -11.28
N ASP A 31 -1.88 -8.30 -11.18
CA ASP A 31 -1.12 -7.66 -10.09
C ASP A 31 -2.02 -7.24 -8.93
N ARG A 32 -3.32 -7.12 -9.16
CA ARG A 32 -4.32 -6.77 -8.12
C ARG A 32 -4.32 -7.76 -6.97
N LEU A 33 -4.04 -9.05 -7.21
CA LEU A 33 -3.98 -10.04 -6.14
C LEU A 33 -2.81 -9.75 -5.17
N GLY A 34 -1.65 -9.34 -5.69
CA GLY A 34 -0.50 -8.93 -4.87
C GLY A 34 -0.83 -7.68 -4.05
N MET A 35 -1.45 -6.70 -4.70
CA MET A 35 -1.93 -5.47 -4.07
C MET A 35 -2.88 -5.77 -2.90
N PHE A 36 -3.90 -6.61 -3.12
CA PHE A 36 -4.85 -6.97 -2.06
C PHE A 36 -4.19 -7.73 -0.91
N ARG A 37 -3.25 -8.63 -1.19
CA ARG A 37 -2.52 -9.35 -0.14
C ARG A 37 -1.70 -8.39 0.73
N ALA A 38 -1.00 -7.45 0.12
CA ALA A 38 -0.23 -6.44 0.83
C ALA A 38 -1.13 -5.53 1.69
N LEU A 39 -2.29 -5.09 1.16
CA LEU A 39 -3.28 -4.33 1.92
C LEU A 39 -3.86 -5.13 3.09
N ILE A 40 -4.21 -6.40 2.89
CA ILE A 40 -4.69 -7.29 3.97
C ILE A 40 -3.63 -7.43 5.06
N ALA A 41 -2.37 -7.62 4.67
CA ALA A 41 -1.28 -7.80 5.62
C ALA A 41 -1.08 -6.54 6.47
N LEU A 42 -1.02 -5.36 5.83
CA LEU A 42 -0.90 -4.08 6.52
C LEU A 42 -2.11 -3.78 7.42
N ASP A 43 -3.33 -4.06 6.95
CA ASP A 43 -4.56 -3.84 7.73
C ASP A 43 -4.64 -4.71 8.99
N ARG A 44 -4.20 -5.97 8.90
CA ARG A 44 -4.30 -6.95 10.00
C ARG A 44 -3.13 -6.96 10.95
N PHE A 45 -1.92 -6.78 10.44
CA PHE A 45 -0.68 -6.98 11.18
C PHE A 45 0.12 -5.68 11.36
N GLY A 46 -0.33 -4.57 10.76
CA GLY A 46 0.37 -3.30 10.86
C GLY A 46 1.78 -3.39 10.27
N LEU A 47 2.79 -3.11 11.10
CA LEU A 47 4.20 -3.06 10.69
C LEU A 47 5.00 -4.28 11.14
N ASP A 48 4.34 -5.37 11.53
CA ASP A 48 5.03 -6.60 11.91
C ASP A 48 5.65 -7.27 10.67
N GLU A 49 6.97 -7.15 10.53
CA GLU A 49 7.75 -7.70 9.42
C GLU A 49 7.68 -9.23 9.31
N SER A 50 7.23 -9.93 10.37
CA SER A 50 6.97 -11.37 10.34
C SER A 50 5.82 -11.72 9.39
N PHE A 51 4.90 -10.78 9.16
CA PHE A 51 3.70 -10.96 8.33
C PHE A 51 3.65 -10.02 7.13
N VAL A 52 4.39 -8.92 7.17
CA VAL A 52 4.40 -7.88 6.15
C VAL A 52 5.79 -7.76 5.54
N SER A 53 5.97 -8.33 4.35
CA SER A 53 7.25 -8.27 3.63
C SER A 53 7.38 -7.01 2.79
N GLY A 54 8.61 -6.52 2.59
CA GLY A 54 8.89 -5.37 1.73
C GLY A 54 8.56 -4.02 2.36
N LEU A 55 8.49 -3.98 3.70
CA LEU A 55 8.41 -2.73 4.46
C LEU A 55 9.73 -1.99 4.41
N SER A 56 9.67 -0.67 4.29
CA SER A 56 10.80 0.23 4.50
C SER A 56 10.30 1.57 5.01
N GLU A 57 11.06 2.20 5.91
CA GLU A 57 10.77 3.57 6.31
C GLU A 57 11.19 4.55 5.22
N THR A 58 10.36 5.56 4.98
CA THR A 58 10.67 6.64 4.05
C THR A 58 11.27 7.84 4.80
N PRO A 59 12.08 8.70 4.15
CA PRO A 59 12.83 9.76 4.83
C PRO A 59 12.00 10.79 5.62
N ASP A 60 10.70 10.91 5.34
CA ASP A 60 9.77 11.80 6.04
C ASP A 60 8.99 11.11 7.17
N GLY A 61 9.41 9.91 7.58
CA GLY A 61 8.73 9.14 8.64
C GLY A 61 7.47 8.41 8.17
N GLY A 62 7.19 8.39 6.86
CA GLY A 62 6.23 7.47 6.27
C GLY A 62 6.78 6.07 6.10
N ILE A 63 5.96 5.18 5.59
CA ILE A 63 6.25 3.76 5.39
C ILE A 63 5.97 3.43 3.94
N GLU A 64 6.87 2.69 3.32
CA GLU A 64 6.67 2.12 2.00
C GLU A 64 6.47 0.61 2.14
N LEU A 65 5.45 0.07 1.47
CA LEU A 65 5.20 -1.36 1.38
C LEU A 65 5.28 -1.79 -0.08
N ALA A 66 6.36 -2.48 -0.42
CA ALA A 66 6.59 -3.03 -1.75
C ALA A 66 6.04 -4.46 -1.88
N PHE A 67 5.45 -4.78 -3.02
CA PHE A 67 4.99 -6.12 -3.35
C PHE A 67 5.23 -6.43 -4.83
N ARG A 68 5.42 -7.71 -5.13
CA ARG A 68 5.62 -8.17 -6.51
C ARG A 68 4.29 -8.61 -7.13
N GLY A 69 3.99 -8.05 -8.30
CA GLY A 69 2.89 -8.47 -9.13
C GLY A 69 3.17 -9.79 -9.87
N LYS A 70 2.13 -10.40 -10.44
CA LYS A 70 2.31 -11.58 -11.33
C LYS A 70 2.98 -11.20 -12.65
N SER A 71 2.83 -9.95 -13.08
CA SER A 71 3.54 -9.38 -14.23
C SER A 71 5.05 -9.25 -14.02
N ARG A 72 5.56 -9.69 -12.86
CA ARG A 72 6.94 -9.55 -12.35
C ARG A 72 7.37 -8.14 -11.99
N LYS A 73 6.54 -7.13 -12.28
CA LYS A 73 6.72 -5.76 -11.84
C LYS A 73 6.66 -5.64 -10.33
N THR A 74 7.43 -4.71 -9.79
CA THR A 74 7.38 -4.33 -8.37
C THR A 74 6.49 -3.12 -8.22
N TRP A 75 5.54 -3.19 -7.29
CA TRP A 75 4.63 -2.10 -6.96
C TRP A 75 4.84 -1.71 -5.50
N ALA A 76 4.50 -0.48 -5.15
CA ALA A 76 4.60 -0.01 -3.78
C ALA A 76 3.43 0.89 -3.38
N PHE A 77 3.08 0.83 -2.11
CA PHE A 77 2.28 1.84 -1.44
C PHE A 77 3.18 2.69 -0.57
N ARG A 78 2.88 3.98 -0.49
CA ARG A 78 3.35 4.81 0.61
C ARG A 78 2.19 5.06 1.56
N ALA A 79 2.43 4.83 2.84
CA ALA A 79 1.51 5.05 3.93
C ALA A 79 2.12 5.97 5.00
N VAL A 80 1.26 6.62 5.76
CA VAL A 80 1.62 7.38 6.97
C VAL A 80 0.66 7.00 8.09
N ALA A 81 1.09 7.08 9.35
CA ALA A 81 0.18 6.90 10.47
C ALA A 81 -0.91 8.00 10.47
N ASP A 82 -2.16 7.65 10.77
CA ASP A 82 -3.21 8.63 10.92
C ASP A 82 -3.04 9.41 12.24
N ALA A 83 -2.98 10.74 12.15
CA ALA A 83 -2.75 11.61 13.31
C ALA A 83 -3.80 11.43 14.43
N GLY A 84 -5.04 11.04 14.09
CA GLY A 84 -6.11 10.80 15.06
C GLY A 84 -6.20 9.34 15.54
N ALA A 85 -5.46 8.43 14.91
CA ALA A 85 -5.46 7.01 15.23
C ALA A 85 -4.14 6.37 14.78
N PRO A 86 -3.09 6.35 15.63
CA PRO A 86 -1.75 5.90 15.23
C PRO A 86 -1.67 4.43 14.78
N SER A 87 -2.64 3.61 15.18
CA SER A 87 -2.80 2.22 14.73
C SER A 87 -3.42 2.09 13.33
N LYS A 88 -3.83 3.21 12.71
CA LYS A 88 -4.40 3.27 11.37
C LYS A 88 -3.42 3.92 10.41
N PHE A 89 -3.46 3.48 9.17
CA PHE A 89 -2.58 3.97 8.12
C PHE A 89 -3.39 4.67 7.03
N VAL A 90 -2.87 5.80 6.56
CA VAL A 90 -3.37 6.50 5.39
C VAL A 90 -2.42 6.21 4.24
N ILE A 91 -2.88 5.47 3.24
CA ILE A 91 -2.18 5.25 1.98
C ILE A 91 -2.25 6.56 1.19
N VAL A 92 -1.10 7.19 1.00
CA VAL A 92 -0.96 8.49 0.34
C VAL A 92 -0.49 8.36 -1.10
N ARG A 93 0.13 7.24 -1.47
CA ARG A 93 0.63 7.03 -2.83
C ARG A 93 0.60 5.55 -3.22
N PHE A 94 0.42 5.30 -4.51
CA PHE A 94 0.58 4.00 -5.14
C PHE A 94 1.35 4.16 -6.46
N TYR A 95 2.37 3.34 -6.70
CA TYR A 95 3.23 3.45 -7.87
C TYR A 95 3.94 2.14 -8.21
N GLU A 96 4.32 2.00 -9.48
CA GLU A 96 5.28 0.99 -9.92
C GLU A 96 6.67 1.43 -9.46
N LYS A 97 7.40 0.57 -8.74
CA LYS A 97 8.82 0.80 -8.49
C LYS A 97 9.54 0.46 -9.80
N PRO A 98 10.40 1.37 -10.32
CA PRO A 98 11.32 0.99 -11.37
C PRO A 98 12.12 -0.21 -10.85
N ASP A 99 12.21 -1.28 -11.63
CA ASP A 99 13.18 -2.33 -11.36
C ASP A 99 14.54 -1.64 -11.33
N GLY A 100 15.11 -1.51 -10.13
CA GLY A 100 16.45 -0.96 -9.97
C GLY A 100 17.41 -1.91 -10.65
N ASP A 101 18.18 -1.40 -11.62
CA ASP A 101 19.46 -1.97 -12.04
C ASP A 101 20.21 -2.43 -10.78
N ALA A 102 20.51 -3.72 -10.73
CA ALA A 102 21.29 -4.34 -9.67
C ALA A 102 22.70 -3.76 -9.60
#